data_AF-A0A8X6F9E4-F1
#
_entry.id   AF-A0A8X6F9E4-F1
#
_cell.length_a   1.000
_cell.length_b   1.000
_cell.length_c   1.000
_cell.angle_alpha   90.00
_cell.angle_beta   90.00
_cell.angle_gamma   90.00
#
_symmetry.space_group_name_H-M   'P 1'
#
loop_
_entity.id
_entity.type
_entity.pdbx_description
1 polymer ?
#
loop_
_entity_poly.entity_id
_entity_poly.type
_entity_poly.pdbx_seq_one_letter_code
_entity_poly.pdbx_strand_id
1 'polypeptide(L)'
;MALYEFLLALAFGGFLVALVLKLTKGPQRQEALHRIGSPSSSGTYATDVNCIICCENMSVILFEPCNHKGLCRECSKEYLKYSDRCPFCRRKIDDSIDMS
;
A
#
# COMPACT_ATOMS: atom_id res chain seq x y z
N MET A 1 -34.30 -7.92 50.34
CA MET A 1 -33.89 -8.98 49.42
C MET A 1 -33.62 -8.49 47.99
N ALA A 2 -34.41 -7.57 47.41
CA ALA A 2 -34.17 -7.12 46.02
C ALA A 2 -32.97 -6.18 45.79
N LEU A 3 -32.53 -5.43 46.82
CA LEU A 3 -31.41 -4.48 46.69
C LEU A 3 -30.02 -5.13 46.69
N TYR A 4 -29.84 -6.26 47.39
CA TYR A 4 -28.54 -6.94 47.44
C TYR A 4 -28.25 -7.70 46.15
N GLU A 5 -29.27 -8.26 45.51
CA GLU A 5 -29.20 -8.92 44.20
C GLU A 5 -28.81 -7.92 43.10
N PHE A 6 -29.35 -6.70 43.15
CA PHE A 6 -28.99 -5.62 42.21
C PHE A 6 -27.54 -5.15 42.38
N LEU A 7 -27.05 -5.09 43.63
CA LEU A 7 -25.66 -4.75 43.93
C LEU A 7 -24.67 -5.86 43.51
N LEU A 8 -25.03 -7.14 43.66
CA LEU A 8 -24.24 -8.25 43.14
C LEU A 8 -24.16 -8.23 41.61
N ALA A 9 -25.28 -8.00 40.92
CA ALA A 9 -25.32 -7.95 39.46
C ALA A 9 -24.41 -6.85 38.88
N LEU A 10 -24.29 -5.70 39.55
CA LEU A 10 -23.36 -4.63 39.15
C LEU A 10 -21.89 -4.95 39.46
N ALA A 11 -21.62 -5.64 40.56
CA ALA A 11 -20.27 -6.05 40.96
C ALA A 11 -19.68 -7.17 40.09
N PHE A 12 -20.51 -8.13 39.65
CA PHE A 12 -20.09 -9.25 38.79
C PHE A 12 -20.30 -8.96 37.29
N GLY A 13 -21.32 -8.18 36.93
CA GLY A 13 -21.63 -7.81 35.54
C GLY A 13 -20.58 -6.90 34.91
N GLY A 14 -20.01 -5.97 35.69
CA GLY A 14 -18.92 -5.09 35.23
C GLY A 14 -17.66 -5.87 34.83
N PHE A 15 -17.37 -6.98 35.51
CA PHE A 15 -16.21 -7.82 35.24
C PHE A 15 -16.35 -8.62 33.94
N LEU A 16 -17.55 -9.16 33.66
CA LEU A 16 -17.83 -9.88 32.41
C LEU A 16 -17.78 -8.95 31.19
N VAL A 17 -18.32 -7.73 31.30
CA VAL A 17 -18.25 -6.72 30.22
C VAL A 17 -16.80 -6.28 29.97
N ALA A 18 -16.01 -6.04 31.02
CA ALA A 18 -14.61 -5.69 30.89
C ALA A 18 -13.74 -6.83 30.32
N LEU A 19 -14.06 -8.10 30.65
CA LEU A 19 -13.37 -9.28 30.15
C LEU A 19 -13.62 -9.48 28.65
N VAL A 20 -14.88 -9.37 28.20
CA VAL A 20 -15.24 -9.49 26.78
C VAL A 20 -14.58 -8.39 25.93
N LEU A 21 -14.50 -7.15 26.43
CA LEU A 21 -13.82 -6.04 25.74
C LEU A 21 -12.29 -6.17 25.68
N LYS A 22 -11.67 -6.93 26.60
CA LYS A 22 -10.23 -7.20 26.57
C LYS A 22 -9.87 -8.34 25.60
N LEU A 23 -10.77 -9.28 25.35
CA LEU A 23 -10.54 -10.43 24.46
C LEU A 23 -10.70 -10.09 22.96
N THR A 24 -11.33 -8.97 22.60
CA THR A 24 -11.51 -8.54 21.20
C THR A 24 -10.42 -7.58 20.70
N LYS A 25 -9.50 -7.15 21.57
CA LYS A 25 -8.34 -6.34 21.14
C LYS A 25 -7.31 -7.27 20.51
N GLY A 26 -7.43 -7.49 19.20
CA GLY A 26 -6.45 -8.20 18.39
C GLY A 26 -5.04 -7.60 18.49
N PRO A 27 -4.00 -8.34 18.09
CA PRO A 27 -2.61 -7.91 18.25
C PRO A 27 -2.38 -6.59 17.49
N GLN A 28 -1.98 -5.55 18.22
CA GLN A 28 -1.51 -4.31 17.63
C GLN A 28 -0.24 -4.60 16.84
N ARG A 29 -0.35 -4.60 15.51
CA ARG A 29 0.80 -4.56 14.61
C ARG A 29 1.45 -3.19 14.79
N GLN A 30 2.55 -3.14 15.54
CA GLN A 30 3.42 -1.97 15.55
C GLN A 30 3.98 -1.81 14.14
N GLU A 31 3.43 -0.83 13.43
CA GLU A 31 4.00 -0.32 12.19
C GLU A 31 5.33 0.36 12.53
N ALA A 32 6.42 -0.19 12.00
CA ALA A 32 7.74 0.41 12.12
C ALA A 32 7.77 1.73 11.33
N LEU A 33 7.37 2.82 11.98
CA LEU A 33 7.67 4.18 11.56
C LEU A 33 9.16 4.46 11.80
N HIS A 34 9.98 4.15 10.81
CA HIS A 34 11.28 4.80 10.68
C HIS A 34 11.26 5.67 9.42
N ARG A 35 10.65 6.85 9.54
CA ARG A 35 10.91 7.98 8.65
C ARG A 35 12.14 8.71 9.18
N ILE A 36 13.31 8.43 8.62
CA ILE A 36 14.33 9.46 8.44
C ILE A 36 14.26 9.86 6.97
N GLY A 37 13.58 10.98 6.70
CA GLY A 37 13.93 11.76 5.55
C GLY A 37 15.26 12.44 5.84
N SER A 38 16.35 11.93 5.28
CA SER A 38 17.63 12.65 5.23
C SER A 38 17.69 13.47 3.93
N PRO A 39 18.12 14.74 3.98
CA PRO A 39 18.36 15.52 2.80
C PRO A 39 19.69 15.09 2.15
N SER A 40 19.70 15.14 0.82
CA SER A 40 20.89 15.33 -0.03
C SER A 40 22.07 14.36 0.19
N SER A 41 22.07 13.26 -0.56
CA SER A 41 23.28 12.79 -1.22
C SER A 41 22.93 12.31 -2.63
N SER A 42 23.50 13.02 -3.60
CA SER A 42 23.63 12.61 -4.99
C SER A 42 24.20 11.19 -5.07
N GLY A 43 23.33 10.22 -5.31
CA GLY A 43 23.66 8.82 -5.50
C GLY A 43 22.51 8.17 -6.26
N THR A 44 22.79 7.73 -7.47
CA THR A 44 21.87 7.06 -8.38
C THR A 44 21.32 5.77 -7.75
N TYR A 45 20.19 5.83 -7.08
CA TYR A 45 19.33 4.66 -6.90
C TYR A 45 18.47 4.54 -8.16
N ALA A 46 19.09 4.08 -9.24
CA ALA A 46 18.36 3.31 -10.23
C ALA A 46 17.93 2.02 -9.53
N THR A 47 16.94 2.10 -8.63
CA THR A 47 16.22 0.90 -8.21
C THR A 47 15.50 0.48 -9.47
N ASP A 48 15.99 -0.57 -10.11
CA ASP A 48 15.31 -1.25 -11.19
C ASP A 48 13.94 -1.67 -10.66
N VAL A 49 12.92 -0.85 -10.92
CA VAL A 49 11.57 -1.10 -10.44
C VAL A 49 11.00 -2.24 -11.29
N ASN A 50 10.50 -3.31 -10.67
CA ASN A 50 9.79 -4.35 -11.39
C ASN A 50 8.51 -3.77 -12.04
N CYS A 51 8.05 -4.43 -13.10
CA CYS A 51 6.81 -4.12 -13.77
C CYS A 51 5.63 -4.16 -12.79
N ILE A 52 4.82 -3.10 -12.74
CA ILE A 52 3.68 -3.02 -11.81
C ILE A 52 2.52 -3.96 -12.15
N ILE A 53 2.52 -4.57 -13.33
CA ILE A 53 1.48 -5.53 -13.76
C ILE A 53 1.88 -6.96 -13.42
N CYS A 54 3.03 -7.43 -13.88
CA CYS A 54 3.46 -8.81 -13.64
C CYS A 54 4.30 -9.00 -12.39
N CYS A 55 4.91 -7.93 -11.85
CA CYS A 55 5.83 -7.97 -10.71
C CYS A 55 7.09 -8.85 -10.88
N GLU A 56 7.25 -9.48 -12.04
CA GLU A 56 8.34 -10.43 -12.35
C GLU A 56 9.44 -9.77 -13.19
N ASN A 57 9.06 -9.11 -14.28
CA ASN A 57 10.01 -8.53 -15.24
C ASN A 57 10.42 -7.12 -14.85
N MET A 58 11.63 -6.72 -15.23
CA MET A 58 12.12 -5.35 -15.03
C MET A 58 11.29 -4.34 -15.82
N SER A 59 10.97 -3.20 -15.21
CA SER A 59 10.37 -2.09 -15.94
C SER A 59 11.42 -1.46 -16.85
N VAL A 60 11.09 -1.33 -18.13
CA VAL A 60 12.00 -0.80 -19.16
C VAL A 60 11.32 0.26 -20.02
N ILE A 61 10.01 0.45 -19.85
CA ILE A 61 9.21 1.37 -20.68
C ILE A 61 8.96 2.69 -19.95
N LEU A 62 9.33 3.80 -20.59
CA LEU A 62 9.09 5.18 -20.15
C LEU A 62 7.97 5.81 -20.99
N PHE A 63 6.96 6.40 -20.34
CA PHE A 63 5.85 7.07 -21.04
C PHE A 63 6.04 8.58 -21.17
N GLU A 64 6.04 9.08 -22.39
CA GLU A 64 6.06 10.52 -22.70
C GLU A 64 4.61 11.06 -22.74
N PRO A 65 4.35 12.31 -22.28
CA PRO A 65 5.28 13.30 -21.75
C PRO A 65 5.30 13.31 -20.19
N CYS A 66 4.93 12.20 -19.55
CA CYS A 66 4.80 12.15 -18.08
C CYS A 66 6.03 11.56 -17.37
N ASN A 67 6.91 10.92 -18.12
CA ASN A 67 8.19 10.34 -17.74
C ASN A 67 8.08 9.33 -16.59
N HIS A 68 6.91 8.69 -16.45
CA HIS A 68 6.76 7.56 -15.54
C HIS A 68 7.26 6.28 -16.21
N LYS A 69 8.13 5.57 -15.50
CA LYS A 69 8.65 4.25 -15.86
C LYS A 69 8.07 3.21 -14.91
N GLY A 70 7.58 2.08 -15.43
CA GLY A 70 7.04 1.04 -14.55
C GLY A 70 6.41 -0.18 -15.20
N LEU A 71 6.51 -0.34 -16.52
CA LEU A 71 6.04 -1.52 -17.24
C LEU A 71 7.21 -2.21 -17.94
N CYS A 72 7.15 -3.55 -18.02
CA CYS A 72 8.02 -4.32 -18.91
C CYS A 72 7.51 -4.24 -20.36
N ARG A 73 8.30 -4.73 -21.31
CA ARG A 73 8.00 -4.69 -22.74
C ARG A 73 6.68 -5.39 -23.08
N GLU A 74 6.45 -6.58 -22.53
CA GLU A 74 5.26 -7.40 -22.80
C GLU A 74 4.01 -6.76 -22.22
N CYS A 75 4.06 -6.38 -20.94
CA CYS A 75 2.92 -5.76 -20.27
C CYS A 75 2.58 -4.39 -20.89
N SER A 76 3.56 -3.61 -21.34
CA SER A 76 3.29 -2.33 -22.01
C SER A 76 2.54 -2.52 -23.33
N LYS A 77 2.94 -3.50 -24.16
CA LYS A 77 2.28 -3.81 -25.43
C LYS A 77 0.83 -4.21 -25.22
N GLU A 78 0.55 -5.06 -24.23
CA GLU A 78 -0.83 -5.45 -23.91
C GLU A 78 -1.62 -4.27 -23.34
N TYR A 79 -1.02 -3.51 -22.42
CA TYR A 79 -1.67 -2.35 -21.80
C TYR A 79 -2.10 -1.28 -22.82
N LEU A 80 -1.23 -0.95 -23.77
CA LEU A 80 -1.48 0.07 -24.80
C LEU A 80 -2.57 -0.32 -25.80
N LYS A 81 -2.99 -1.60 -25.87
CA LYS A 81 -4.17 -2.00 -26.65
C LYS A 81 -5.48 -1.51 -26.04
N TYR A 82 -5.51 -1.31 -24.72
CA TYR A 82 -6.73 -1.01 -23.97
C TYR A 82 -6.73 0.40 -23.36
N SER A 83 -5.56 1.02 -23.18
CA SER A 83 -5.46 2.37 -22.61
C SER A 83 -4.36 3.19 -23.26
N ASP A 84 -4.69 4.43 -23.58
CA ASP A 84 -3.76 5.47 -24.04
C ASP A 84 -3.34 6.41 -22.89
N ARG A 85 -3.49 5.98 -21.63
CA ARG A 85 -3.19 6.82 -20.45
C ARG A 85 -2.15 6.15 -19.57
N CYS A 86 -1.29 6.95 -18.95
CA CYS A 86 -0.29 6.46 -18.01
C CYS A 86 -0.97 5.81 -16.78
N PRO A 87 -0.56 4.60 -16.35
CA PRO A 87 -1.16 3.92 -15.18
C PRO A 87 -0.84 4.62 -13.85
N PHE A 88 0.20 5.47 -13.81
CA PHE A 88 0.62 6.20 -12.61
C PHE A 88 -0.11 7.53 -12.45
N CYS A 89 -0.20 8.32 -13.53
CA CYS A 89 -0.69 9.70 -13.45
C CYS A 89 -1.92 9.99 -14.33
N ARG A 90 -2.38 9.01 -15.12
CA ARG A 90 -3.53 9.09 -16.04
C ARG A 90 -3.42 10.15 -17.14
N ARG A 91 -2.25 10.78 -17.31
CA ARG A 91 -1.94 11.63 -18.46
C ARG A 91 -1.96 10.80 -19.75
N LYS A 92 -2.42 11.39 -20.85
CA LYS A 92 -2.38 10.74 -22.16
C LYS A 92 -0.92 10.41 -22.53
N ILE A 93 -0.72 9.22 -23.09
CA ILE A 93 0.57 8.75 -23.60
C ILE A 93 0.65 9.16 -25.06
N ASP A 94 1.66 9.95 -25.39
CA ASP A 94 1.93 10.35 -26.77
C ASP A 94 2.95 9.38 -27.41
N ASP A 95 3.92 8.92 -26.62
CA ASP A 95 4.91 7.93 -27.03
C ASP A 95 5.39 7.07 -25.86
N SER A 96 5.97 5.91 -26.16
CA SER A 96 6.56 4.99 -25.18
C SER A 96 7.96 4.55 -25.61
N ILE A 97 8.96 4.88 -24.79
CA ILE A 97 10.37 4.63 -25.08
C ILE A 97 10.80 3.36 -24.34
N ASP A 98 11.46 2.45 -25.06
CA ASP A 98 12.08 1.25 -24.49
C ASP A 98 13.54 1.52 -24.13
N MET A 99 13.93 1.20 -22.90
CA MET A 99 15.26 1.42 -22.31
C MET A 99 16.03 0.11 -22.05
N SER A 100 15.62 -1.00 -22.67
CA SER A 100 16.32 -2.31 -22.58
C SER A 100 17.45 -2.48 -23.58
#